data_AF-A0A813M9L2-F1
#
_entry.id   AF-A0A813M9L2-F1
#
_cell.length_a   1.000
_cell.length_b   1.000
_cell.length_c   1.000
_cell.angle_alpha   90.00
_cell.angle_beta   90.00
_cell.angle_gamma   90.00
#
_symmetry.space_group_name_H-M   'P 1'
#
loop_
_entity.id
_entity.type
_entity.pdbx_description
1 polymer ?
#
loop_
_entity_poly.entity_id
_entity_poly.type
_entity_poly.pdbx_seq_one_letter_code
_entity_poly.pdbx_strand_id
1 'polypeptide(L)'
;MANEAINKKDLNLYENDTIKPIVSFGLITDIHYTDNDDRWNYSETFLRRYRNSLKLVDQACNYWLNAKYPIAFLLQLGDLIDGLCSTDKTSEYDLNLILKQFRNISPIYHIWGNHELYNFTRNELLNGPLCSFDTKDIEPAHYGTIQVCSNLKIIAIDTYELSLLGIEKTSEMYNQAMNFLRKYNQNENVNDPSGLDGYQQRFIQLNGGLTQKQLCWLQEQLTKAESLNEKVIIIGKRKTNIEIVFLIEHINFELIQIHFCLHSI
;
A
#
# COMPACT_ATOMS: atom_id res chain seq x y z
N MET A 1 18.94 -24.07 -23.15
CA MET A 1 20.35 -23.57 -23.09
C MET A 1 20.29 -22.17 -23.66
N ALA A 2 20.41 -21.07 -22.93
CA ALA A 2 21.29 -20.79 -21.79
C ALA A 2 20.53 -20.35 -20.53
N ASN A 3 21.04 -20.80 -19.37
CA ASN A 3 20.74 -20.25 -18.06
C ASN A 3 21.54 -18.96 -17.91
N GLU A 4 20.90 -17.80 -17.92
CA GLU A 4 21.48 -16.62 -17.30
C GLU A 4 21.19 -16.72 -15.79
N ALA A 5 22.13 -17.37 -15.10
CA ALA A 5 22.21 -17.30 -13.66
C ALA A 5 22.45 -15.82 -13.30
N ILE A 6 21.43 -15.17 -12.75
CA ILE A 6 21.57 -13.86 -12.12
C ILE A 6 22.72 -13.97 -11.11
N ASN A 7 23.79 -13.25 -11.39
CA ASN A 7 25.00 -13.26 -10.61
C ASN A 7 24.67 -12.70 -9.22
N LYS A 8 24.76 -13.54 -8.17
CA LYS A 8 24.54 -13.16 -6.77
C LYS A 8 25.40 -11.97 -6.30
N LYS A 9 26.38 -11.53 -7.09
CA LYS A 9 27.19 -10.33 -6.83
C LYS A 9 26.45 -9.01 -7.04
N ASP A 10 25.43 -8.95 -7.90
CA ASP A 10 24.78 -7.67 -8.24
C ASP A 10 23.68 -7.24 -7.23
N LEU A 11 23.39 -8.09 -6.24
CA LEU A 11 22.49 -7.78 -5.12
C LEU A 11 23.22 -7.28 -3.86
N ASN A 12 24.55 -7.25 -3.87
CA ASN A 12 25.38 -6.92 -2.69
C ASN A 12 26.00 -5.51 -2.75
N LEU A 13 25.31 -4.54 -3.35
CA LEU A 13 25.84 -3.18 -3.51
C LEU A 13 25.94 -2.36 -2.22
N TYR A 14 25.52 -2.86 -1.05
CA TYR A 14 25.61 -2.10 0.22
C TYR A 14 25.82 -2.94 1.50
N GLU A 15 26.45 -4.13 1.44
CA GLU A 15 26.88 -4.81 2.69
C GLU A 15 28.21 -4.23 3.18
N ASN A 16 28.19 -2.98 3.66
CA ASN A 16 29.20 -2.51 4.61
C ASN A 16 28.87 -3.14 5.97
N ASP A 17 29.44 -4.33 6.22
CA ASP A 17 29.18 -5.20 7.38
C ASP A 17 29.46 -4.57 8.77
N THR A 18 29.91 -3.31 8.81
CA THR A 18 30.31 -2.58 10.01
C THR A 18 29.24 -1.64 10.58
N ILE A 19 28.18 -1.32 9.83
CA ILE A 19 27.15 -0.35 10.26
C ILE A 19 25.86 -1.07 10.65
N LYS A 20 25.46 -0.97 11.93
CA LYS A 20 24.17 -1.47 12.43
C LYS A 20 23.05 -0.48 12.06
N PRO A 21 21.93 -0.93 11.47
CA PRO A 21 20.82 -0.05 11.12
C PRO A 21 20.15 0.53 12.38
N ILE A 22 19.65 1.76 12.28
CA ILE A 22 18.83 2.40 13.33
C ILE A 22 17.52 1.64 13.51
N VAL A 23 16.95 1.20 12.41
CA VAL A 23 15.74 0.38 12.34
C VAL A 23 15.80 -0.49 11.08
N SER A 24 15.26 -1.69 11.20
CA SER A 24 14.94 -2.58 10.09
C SER A 24 13.43 -2.79 10.08
N PHE A 25 12.78 -2.71 8.93
CA PHE A 25 11.34 -2.99 8.80
C PHE A 25 11.04 -3.70 7.49
N GLY A 26 9.98 -4.51 7.51
CA GLY A 26 9.49 -5.22 6.32
C GLY A 26 8.59 -4.31 5.49
N LEU A 27 8.62 -4.50 4.17
CA LEU A 27 7.71 -3.82 3.23
C LEU A 27 7.14 -4.84 2.24
N ILE A 28 5.81 -4.87 2.13
CA ILE A 28 5.11 -5.70 1.15
C ILE A 28 3.86 -5.00 0.63
N THR A 29 3.45 -5.34 -0.58
CA THR A 29 2.37 -4.68 -1.31
C THR A 29 1.82 -5.63 -2.37
N ASP A 30 0.64 -5.32 -2.91
CA ASP A 30 0.09 -5.99 -4.11
C ASP A 30 0.13 -7.52 -4.01
N ILE A 31 -0.25 -8.07 -2.86
CA ILE A 31 -0.26 -9.53 -2.66
C ILE A 31 -1.38 -10.16 -3.52
N HIS A 32 -2.51 -9.45 -3.66
CA HIS A 32 -3.66 -9.85 -4.48
C HIS A 32 -4.04 -11.33 -4.32
N TYR A 33 -3.99 -11.88 -3.11
CA TYR A 33 -4.31 -13.30 -2.92
C TYR A 33 -5.78 -13.59 -3.22
N THR A 34 -6.03 -14.73 -3.87
CA THR A 34 -7.34 -15.36 -4.00
C THR A 34 -7.13 -16.82 -4.38
N ASP A 35 -8.07 -17.72 -4.04
CA ASP A 35 -8.02 -19.13 -4.44
C ASP A 35 -8.49 -19.35 -5.90
N ASN A 36 -8.00 -18.52 -6.83
CA ASN A 36 -8.30 -18.60 -8.25
C ASN A 36 -7.08 -19.07 -9.07
N ASP A 37 -7.36 -19.61 -10.26
CA ASP A 37 -6.32 -19.87 -11.26
C ASP A 37 -5.67 -18.57 -11.72
N ASP A 38 -4.40 -18.63 -12.13
CA ASP A 38 -3.64 -17.49 -12.62
C ASP A 38 -4.38 -16.81 -13.80
N ARG A 39 -4.48 -15.47 -13.77
CA ARG A 39 -5.15 -14.69 -14.82
C ARG A 39 -4.27 -13.55 -15.29
N TRP A 40 -4.38 -13.21 -16.57
CA TRP A 40 -3.81 -11.98 -17.08
C TRP A 40 -4.51 -10.77 -16.45
N ASN A 41 -3.74 -9.72 -16.17
CA ASN A 41 -4.31 -8.44 -15.77
C ASN A 41 -5.17 -7.85 -16.89
N TYR A 42 -5.95 -6.81 -16.59
CA TYR A 42 -6.87 -6.20 -17.56
C TYR A 42 -6.20 -5.75 -18.87
N SER A 43 -4.94 -5.29 -18.81
CA SER A 43 -4.18 -4.88 -19.99
C SER A 43 -3.46 -6.04 -20.71
N GLU A 44 -3.61 -7.27 -20.24
CA GLU A 44 -2.94 -8.47 -20.74
C GLU A 44 -1.41 -8.35 -20.85
N THR A 45 -0.81 -7.56 -19.96
CA THR A 45 0.64 -7.34 -19.93
C THR A 45 1.35 -8.15 -18.86
N PHE A 46 0.66 -8.56 -17.80
CA PHE A 46 1.22 -9.32 -16.68
C PHE A 46 0.27 -10.42 -16.24
N LEU A 47 0.82 -11.61 -15.99
CA LEU A 47 0.10 -12.75 -15.44
C LEU A 47 0.11 -12.65 -13.91
N ARG A 48 -1.06 -12.50 -13.29
CA ARG A 48 -1.23 -12.50 -11.83
C ARG A 48 -1.22 -13.93 -11.30
N ARG A 49 -0.26 -14.25 -10.44
CA ARG A 49 -0.09 -15.59 -9.84
C ARG A 49 -0.73 -15.69 -8.46
N TYR A 50 -2.06 -15.70 -8.42
CA TYR A 50 -2.86 -15.53 -7.20
C TYR A 50 -2.51 -16.49 -6.07
N ARG A 51 -2.49 -17.81 -6.30
CA ARG A 51 -2.17 -18.78 -5.23
C ARG A 51 -0.72 -18.75 -4.81
N ASN A 52 0.19 -18.41 -5.74
CA ASN A 52 1.62 -18.34 -5.45
C ASN A 52 1.95 -17.18 -4.52
N SER A 53 1.13 -16.13 -4.45
CA SER A 53 1.37 -15.01 -3.55
C SER A 53 1.44 -15.45 -2.08
N LEU A 54 0.61 -16.41 -1.65
CA LEU A 54 0.65 -16.96 -0.28
C LEU A 54 2.03 -17.55 0.07
N LYS A 55 2.64 -18.27 -0.88
CA LYS A 55 3.98 -18.83 -0.72
C LYS A 55 5.05 -17.74 -0.65
N LEU A 56 4.93 -16.69 -1.47
CA LEU A 56 5.85 -15.55 -1.45
C LEU A 56 5.77 -14.78 -0.14
N VAL A 57 4.57 -14.63 0.43
CA VAL A 57 4.36 -14.03 1.75
C VAL A 57 5.05 -14.83 2.84
N ASP A 58 4.87 -16.15 2.88
CA ASP A 58 5.57 -17.02 3.85
C ASP A 58 7.10 -16.91 3.70
N GLN A 59 7.62 -16.91 2.48
CA GLN A 59 9.05 -16.73 2.23
C GLN A 59 9.57 -15.37 2.69
N ALA A 60 8.82 -14.28 2.44
CA ALA A 60 9.17 -12.95 2.91
C ALA A 60 9.19 -12.88 4.44
N CYS A 61 8.17 -13.45 5.09
CA CYS A 61 8.09 -13.51 6.55
C CYS A 61 9.28 -14.28 7.14
N ASN A 62 9.58 -15.45 6.59
CA ASN A 62 10.72 -16.26 7.02
C ASN A 62 12.05 -15.51 6.81
N TYR A 63 12.21 -14.81 5.68
CA TYR A 63 13.39 -14.01 5.42
C TYR A 63 13.58 -12.89 6.47
N TRP A 64 12.53 -12.11 6.74
CA TRP A 64 12.62 -11.00 7.70
C TRP A 64 12.87 -11.47 9.14
N LEU A 65 12.30 -12.60 9.55
CA LEU A 65 12.48 -13.16 10.89
C LEU A 65 13.90 -13.72 11.09
N ASN A 66 14.55 -14.18 10.03
CA ASN A 66 15.88 -14.79 10.09
C ASN A 66 17.00 -13.86 9.60
N ALA A 67 16.69 -12.60 9.28
CA ALA A 67 17.68 -11.61 8.87
C ALA A 67 18.66 -11.29 10.02
N LYS A 68 19.88 -10.87 9.68
CA LYS A 68 20.91 -10.41 10.65
C LYS A 68 20.35 -9.34 11.60
N TYR A 69 19.51 -8.45 11.07
CA TYR A 69 18.74 -7.46 11.81
C TYR A 69 17.25 -7.70 11.56
N PRO A 70 16.56 -8.47 12.42
CA PRO A 70 15.13 -8.73 12.27
C PRO A 70 14.32 -7.44 12.24
N ILE A 71 13.19 -7.49 11.52
CA ILE A 71 12.31 -6.34 11.35
C ILE A 71 11.64 -5.95 12.68
N ALA A 72 11.53 -4.64 12.92
CA ALA A 72 10.83 -4.08 14.08
C ALA A 72 9.30 -4.00 13.85
N PHE A 73 8.87 -3.91 12.59
CA PHE A 73 7.47 -3.88 12.17
C PHE A 73 7.37 -4.21 10.67
N LEU A 74 6.15 -4.42 10.19
CA LEU A 74 5.83 -4.60 8.77
C LEU A 74 4.92 -3.46 8.28
N LEU A 75 5.30 -2.86 7.16
CA LEU A 75 4.41 -2.01 6.38
C LEU A 75 3.81 -2.84 5.25
N GLN A 76 2.49 -2.95 5.26
CA GLN A 76 1.73 -3.62 4.21
C GLN A 76 0.95 -2.55 3.42
N LEU A 77 1.35 -2.29 2.17
CA LEU A 77 0.95 -1.09 1.43
C LEU A 77 -0.34 -1.22 0.60
N GLY A 78 -1.27 -2.08 1.02
CA GLY A 78 -2.56 -2.31 0.35
C GLY A 78 -2.60 -3.49 -0.62
N ASP A 79 -3.80 -3.81 -1.06
CA ASP A 79 -4.17 -4.90 -1.95
C ASP A 79 -3.69 -6.28 -1.46
N LEU A 80 -4.12 -6.68 -0.26
CA LEU A 80 -3.83 -8.01 0.33
C LEU A 80 -4.49 -9.15 -0.45
N ILE A 81 -5.77 -8.98 -0.78
CA ILE A 81 -6.60 -9.96 -1.48
C ILE A 81 -7.13 -9.35 -2.78
N ASP A 82 -7.34 -10.18 -3.81
CA ASP A 82 -7.87 -9.69 -5.08
C ASP A 82 -9.37 -9.34 -4.98
N GLY A 83 -9.89 -8.55 -5.93
CA GLY A 83 -11.30 -8.19 -6.00
C GLY A 83 -12.18 -9.37 -6.43
N LEU A 84 -11.59 -10.41 -7.02
CA LEU A 84 -12.27 -11.68 -7.29
C LEU A 84 -12.87 -12.30 -6.02
N CYS A 85 -12.23 -12.13 -4.86
CA CYS A 85 -12.76 -12.64 -3.59
C CYS A 85 -14.16 -12.09 -3.27
N SER A 86 -14.46 -10.84 -3.64
CA SER A 86 -15.78 -10.23 -3.48
C SER A 86 -16.81 -10.90 -4.40
N THR A 87 -16.42 -11.20 -5.63
CA THR A 87 -17.26 -11.90 -6.62
C THR A 87 -17.56 -13.32 -6.17
N ASP A 88 -16.54 -14.01 -5.63
CA ASP A 88 -16.61 -15.40 -5.18
C ASP A 88 -17.16 -15.53 -3.75
N LYS A 89 -17.38 -14.40 -3.06
CA LYS A 89 -17.83 -14.31 -1.65
C LYS A 89 -16.89 -15.00 -0.67
N THR A 90 -15.58 -14.90 -0.92
CA THR A 90 -14.51 -15.48 -0.09
C THR A 90 -13.69 -14.44 0.67
N SER A 91 -14.00 -13.15 0.55
CA SER A 91 -13.18 -12.04 1.09
C SER A 91 -12.70 -12.23 2.52
N GLU A 92 -13.59 -12.58 3.46
CA GLU A 92 -13.22 -12.79 4.87
C GLU A 92 -12.32 -14.03 5.05
N TYR A 93 -12.61 -15.11 4.34
CA TYR A 93 -11.83 -16.35 4.41
C TYR A 93 -10.41 -16.15 3.87
N ASP A 94 -10.30 -15.55 2.68
CA ASP A 94 -9.02 -15.31 2.01
C ASP A 94 -8.17 -14.27 2.77
N LEU A 95 -8.80 -13.24 3.33
CA LEU A 95 -8.12 -12.30 4.22
C LEU A 95 -7.52 -13.02 5.44
N ASN A 96 -8.31 -13.86 6.11
CA ASN A 96 -7.85 -14.63 7.27
C ASN A 96 -6.72 -15.60 6.93
N LEU A 97 -6.70 -16.19 5.72
CA LEU A 97 -5.60 -17.04 5.26
C LEU A 97 -4.28 -16.26 5.14
N ILE A 98 -4.33 -15.05 4.60
CA ILE A 98 -3.15 -14.19 4.45
C ILE A 98 -2.68 -13.67 5.81
N LEU A 99 -3.59 -13.20 6.66
CA LEU A 99 -3.24 -12.72 8.00
C LEU A 99 -2.57 -13.80 8.86
N LYS A 100 -2.93 -15.08 8.68
CA LYS A 100 -2.25 -16.21 9.34
C LYS A 100 -0.77 -16.34 8.96
N GLN A 101 -0.37 -15.93 7.76
CA GLN A 101 1.05 -15.96 7.36
C GLN A 101 1.87 -14.92 8.15
N PHE A 102 1.25 -13.79 8.49
CA PHE A 102 1.91 -12.73 9.25
C PHE A 102 1.91 -12.95 10.77
N ARG A 103 1.36 -14.05 11.29
CA ARG A 103 1.14 -14.28 12.74
C ARG A 103 2.37 -14.11 13.65
N ASN A 104 3.58 -14.25 13.09
CA ASN A 104 4.84 -14.12 13.82
C ASN A 104 5.47 -12.73 13.69
N ILE A 105 4.81 -11.80 13.02
CA ILE A 105 5.28 -10.43 12.77
C ILE A 105 4.34 -9.47 13.48
N SER A 106 4.90 -8.59 14.31
CA SER A 106 4.14 -7.55 15.00
C SER A 106 5.03 -6.36 15.38
N PRO A 107 4.55 -5.11 15.27
CA PRO A 107 3.27 -4.71 14.70
C PRO A 107 3.25 -4.74 13.17
N ILE A 108 2.04 -4.77 12.60
CA ILE A 108 1.80 -4.62 11.16
C ILE A 108 0.95 -3.37 10.95
N TYR A 109 1.38 -2.51 10.03
CA TYR A 109 0.63 -1.33 9.62
C TYR A 109 0.10 -1.55 8.21
N HIS A 110 -1.21 -1.67 8.12
CA HIS A 110 -1.96 -1.89 6.90
C HIS A 110 -2.36 -0.55 6.29
N ILE A 111 -2.12 -0.40 5.00
CA ILE A 111 -2.65 0.68 4.17
C ILE A 111 -3.77 0.09 3.33
N TRP A 112 -4.83 0.85 3.09
CA TRP A 112 -5.93 0.39 2.24
C TRP A 112 -5.70 0.77 0.78
N GLY A 113 -5.85 -0.22 -0.08
CA GLY A 113 -5.90 -0.06 -1.52
C GLY A 113 -7.31 -0.17 -2.08
N ASN A 114 -7.40 -0.08 -3.42
CA ASN A 114 -8.67 -0.26 -4.10
C ASN A 114 -9.24 -1.67 -3.90
N HIS A 115 -8.39 -2.69 -3.73
CA HIS A 115 -8.88 -4.05 -3.54
C HIS A 115 -9.46 -4.31 -2.15
N GLU A 116 -8.98 -3.64 -1.11
CA GLU A 116 -9.69 -3.63 0.18
C GLU A 116 -11.11 -3.05 -0.01
N LEU A 117 -11.25 -1.96 -0.77
CA LEU A 117 -12.53 -1.30 -1.03
C LEU A 117 -13.43 -2.02 -2.06
N TYR A 118 -12.91 -3.02 -2.78
CA TYR A 118 -13.72 -3.94 -3.59
C TYR A 118 -14.36 -5.04 -2.73
N ASN A 119 -13.67 -5.42 -1.66
CA ASN A 119 -14.02 -6.56 -0.82
C ASN A 119 -14.83 -6.16 0.41
N PHE A 120 -14.59 -4.95 0.95
CA PHE A 120 -15.14 -4.52 2.22
C PHE A 120 -15.62 -3.07 2.16
N THR A 121 -16.66 -2.77 2.94
CA THR A 121 -17.03 -1.40 3.26
C THR A 121 -15.99 -0.76 4.17
N ARG A 122 -15.90 0.57 4.16
CA ARG A 122 -15.04 1.30 5.11
C ARG A 122 -15.38 0.98 6.56
N ASN A 123 -16.67 0.80 6.88
CA ASN A 123 -17.08 0.44 8.24
C ASN A 123 -16.55 -0.94 8.65
N GLU A 124 -16.59 -1.94 7.76
CA GLU A 124 -16.00 -3.26 8.04
C GLU A 124 -14.48 -3.17 8.20
N LEU A 125 -13.80 -2.35 7.39
CA LEU A 125 -12.35 -2.16 7.51
C LEU A 125 -11.96 -1.46 8.81
N LEU A 126 -12.68 -0.41 9.22
CA LEU A 126 -12.43 0.34 10.47
C LEU A 126 -12.63 -0.53 11.72
N ASN A 127 -13.60 -1.45 11.68
CA ASN A 127 -13.88 -2.39 12.78
C ASN A 127 -13.13 -3.71 12.64
N GLY A 128 -12.29 -3.85 11.61
CA GLY A 128 -11.63 -5.09 11.22
C GLY A 128 -10.13 -5.12 11.54
N PRO A 129 -9.45 -6.23 11.19
CA PRO A 129 -8.03 -6.41 11.46
C PRO A 129 -7.11 -5.50 10.63
N LEU A 130 -7.65 -4.82 9.61
CA LEU A 130 -6.90 -3.91 8.74
C LEU A 130 -6.92 -2.45 9.23
N CYS A 131 -7.56 -2.15 10.35
CA CYS A 131 -7.53 -0.83 10.95
C CYS A 131 -6.27 -0.64 11.82
N SER A 132 -5.25 0.01 11.26
CA SER A 132 -3.97 0.26 11.95
C SER A 132 -3.82 1.59 12.71
N PHE A 133 -4.81 2.50 12.64
CA PHE A 133 -4.69 3.86 13.19
C PHE A 133 -5.92 4.22 14.03
N ASP A 134 -5.79 5.15 14.99
CA ASP A 134 -6.96 5.69 15.69
C ASP A 134 -7.70 6.65 14.75
N THR A 135 -8.92 6.30 14.39
CA THR A 135 -9.70 6.99 13.37
C THR A 135 -10.83 7.86 13.92
N LYS A 136 -11.05 7.92 15.25
CA LYS A 136 -12.26 8.54 15.85
C LYS A 136 -12.61 9.93 15.33
N ASP A 137 -11.62 10.76 15.01
CA ASP A 137 -11.81 12.15 14.55
C ASP A 137 -11.78 12.29 13.02
N ILE A 138 -11.49 11.20 12.30
CA ILE A 138 -11.26 11.17 10.86
C ILE A 138 -12.11 10.14 10.12
N GLU A 139 -12.99 9.40 10.81
CA GLU A 139 -13.90 8.44 10.17
C GLU A 139 -14.73 9.12 9.05
N PRO A 140 -14.93 8.44 7.90
CA PRO A 140 -14.56 7.05 7.62
C PRO A 140 -13.16 6.87 6.98
N ALA A 141 -12.25 7.84 7.13
CA ALA A 141 -10.90 7.79 6.58
C ALA A 141 -9.92 6.96 7.45
N HIS A 142 -8.85 6.47 6.83
CA HIS A 142 -7.83 5.65 7.51
C HIS A 142 -6.42 6.15 7.21
N TYR A 143 -5.96 7.13 7.98
CA TYR A 143 -4.63 7.71 7.89
C TYR A 143 -4.09 8.01 9.29
N GLY A 144 -2.76 8.13 9.43
CA GLY A 144 -2.15 8.25 10.75
C GLY A 144 -0.64 8.40 10.71
N THR A 145 -0.02 8.39 11.88
CA THR A 145 1.45 8.49 12.01
C THR A 145 2.01 7.34 12.83
N ILE A 146 3.23 6.94 12.51
CA ILE A 146 4.00 5.93 13.24
C ILE A 146 5.32 6.59 13.63
N GLN A 147 5.58 6.73 14.92
CA GLN A 147 6.89 7.17 15.39
C GLN A 147 7.84 5.97 15.38
N VAL A 148 8.83 5.98 14.48
CA VAL A 148 9.77 4.85 14.33
C VAL A 148 10.91 4.97 15.34
N CYS A 149 11.50 6.16 15.43
CA CYS A 149 12.47 6.54 16.45
C CYS A 149 12.47 8.07 16.62
N SER A 150 13.32 8.63 17.47
CA SER A 150 13.29 10.08 17.80
C SER A 150 13.47 11.01 16.60
N ASN A 151 14.07 10.53 15.51
CA ASN A 151 14.36 11.30 14.31
C ASN A 151 13.75 10.69 13.03
N LEU A 152 12.82 9.73 13.14
CA LEU A 152 12.13 9.14 12.00
C LEU A 152 10.66 8.89 12.31
N LYS A 153 9.80 9.40 11.43
CA LYS A 153 8.36 9.23 11.46
C LYS A 153 7.87 8.69 10.12
N ILE A 154 6.86 7.83 10.16
CA ILE A 154 6.09 7.44 8.98
C ILE A 154 4.74 8.15 9.05
N ILE A 155 4.28 8.68 7.93
CA ILE A 155 2.95 9.25 7.75
C ILE A 155 2.20 8.39 6.74
N ALA A 156 1.16 7.71 7.20
CA ALA A 156 0.25 6.97 6.35
C ALA A 156 -0.87 7.87 5.87
N ILE A 157 -1.18 7.83 4.57
CA ILE A 157 -2.26 8.60 3.93
C ILE A 157 -3.31 7.67 3.31
N ASP A 158 -4.58 8.06 3.41
CA ASP A 158 -5.72 7.42 2.76
C ASP A 158 -5.90 8.03 1.38
N THR A 159 -5.36 7.36 0.38
CA THR A 159 -5.41 7.80 -1.03
C THR A 159 -6.76 7.57 -1.69
N TYR A 160 -7.72 6.98 -0.97
CA TYR A 160 -9.09 6.72 -1.41
C TYR A 160 -10.12 7.52 -0.62
N GLU A 161 -9.69 8.45 0.24
CA GLU A 161 -10.60 9.30 1.04
C GLU A 161 -11.54 10.09 0.12
N LEU A 162 -11.01 10.73 -0.93
CA LEU A 162 -11.78 11.26 -2.04
C LEU A 162 -11.78 10.26 -3.19
N SER A 163 -12.75 9.35 -3.23
CA SER A 163 -12.87 8.36 -4.31
C SER A 163 -14.31 7.92 -4.56
N LEU A 164 -14.50 7.15 -5.65
CA LEU A 164 -15.75 6.47 -5.95
C LEU A 164 -15.82 5.06 -5.34
N LEU A 165 -14.75 4.60 -4.69
CA LEU A 165 -14.63 3.27 -4.09
C LEU A 165 -14.80 3.36 -2.58
N GLY A 166 -15.52 2.41 -2.00
CA GLY A 166 -15.77 2.37 -0.55
C GLY A 166 -16.57 3.56 0.00
N ILE A 167 -17.09 4.44 -0.86
CA ILE A 167 -17.94 5.57 -0.49
C ILE A 167 -19.38 5.30 -0.95
N GLU A 168 -20.35 5.55 -0.07
CA GLU A 168 -21.77 5.40 -0.40
C GLU A 168 -22.18 6.33 -1.55
N LYS A 169 -22.85 5.78 -2.57
CA LYS A 169 -23.28 6.52 -3.78
C LYS A 169 -24.20 7.70 -3.49
N THR A 170 -24.94 7.65 -2.38
CA THR A 170 -25.86 8.69 -1.93
C THR A 170 -25.18 9.81 -1.15
N SER A 171 -23.91 9.65 -0.76
CA SER A 171 -23.18 10.61 0.06
C SER A 171 -22.75 11.84 -0.75
N GLU A 172 -22.58 12.97 -0.05
CA GLU A 172 -22.03 14.18 -0.63
C GLU A 172 -20.60 13.95 -1.16
N MET A 173 -19.80 13.18 -0.42
CA MET A 173 -18.42 12.87 -0.80
C MET A 173 -18.33 12.10 -2.12
N TYR A 174 -19.23 11.14 -2.36
CA TYR A 174 -19.31 10.45 -3.64
C TYR A 174 -19.65 11.42 -4.78
N ASN A 175 -20.61 12.32 -4.57
CA ASN A 175 -20.97 13.33 -5.56
C ASN A 175 -19.80 14.30 -5.83
N GLN A 176 -19.07 14.72 -4.80
CA GLN A 176 -17.87 15.55 -4.95
C GLN A 176 -16.78 14.82 -5.75
N ALA A 177 -16.48 13.56 -5.41
CA ALA A 177 -15.52 12.73 -6.14
C ALA A 177 -15.93 12.52 -7.60
N MET A 178 -17.21 12.22 -7.85
CA MET A 178 -17.74 12.03 -9.20
C MET A 178 -17.65 13.31 -10.03
N ASN A 179 -18.08 14.43 -9.47
CA ASN A 179 -18.01 15.73 -10.13
C ASN A 179 -16.56 16.13 -10.43
N PHE A 180 -15.63 15.88 -9.51
CA PHE A 180 -14.22 16.14 -9.74
C PHE A 180 -13.64 15.26 -10.85
N LEU A 181 -13.92 13.95 -10.83
CA LEU A 181 -13.48 13.01 -11.86
C LEU A 181 -14.04 13.38 -13.24
N ARG A 182 -15.33 13.76 -13.31
CA ARG A 182 -16.02 14.20 -14.53
C ARG A 182 -15.49 15.51 -15.11
N LYS A 183 -14.66 16.28 -14.40
CA LYS A 183 -13.95 17.41 -15.03
C LYS A 183 -12.90 16.96 -16.05
N TYR A 184 -12.39 15.74 -15.89
CA TYR A 184 -11.29 15.21 -16.69
C TYR A 184 -11.72 14.01 -17.54
N ASN A 185 -12.53 13.10 -17.00
CA ASN A 185 -12.96 11.89 -17.70
C ASN A 185 -14.43 11.97 -18.12
N GLN A 186 -14.66 12.19 -19.41
CA GLN A 186 -15.99 12.26 -20.01
C GLN A 186 -16.49 10.92 -20.59
N ASN A 187 -15.71 9.84 -20.49
CA ASN A 187 -16.11 8.53 -20.98
C ASN A 187 -17.32 8.01 -20.20
N GLU A 188 -18.25 7.33 -20.86
CA GLU A 188 -19.43 6.75 -20.20
C GLU A 188 -19.00 5.81 -19.06
N ASN A 189 -18.09 4.88 -19.37
CA ASN A 189 -17.35 4.10 -18.40
C ASN A 189 -16.21 4.95 -17.81
N VAL A 190 -16.38 5.41 -16.56
CA VAL A 190 -15.38 6.21 -15.84
C VAL A 190 -14.11 5.45 -15.45
N ASN A 191 -14.02 4.15 -15.73
CA ASN A 191 -12.76 3.40 -15.64
C ASN A 191 -11.96 3.39 -16.94
N ASP A 192 -12.54 3.82 -18.06
CA ASP A 192 -11.86 3.89 -19.34
C ASP A 192 -10.95 5.13 -19.40
N PRO A 193 -9.63 4.95 -19.55
CA PRO A 193 -8.70 6.07 -19.69
C PRO A 193 -8.54 6.55 -21.15
N SER A 194 -9.26 5.95 -22.11
CA SER A 194 -9.14 6.30 -23.53
C SER A 194 -9.44 7.79 -23.75
N GLY A 195 -8.59 8.46 -24.52
CA GLY A 195 -8.70 9.90 -24.77
C GLY A 195 -8.15 10.80 -23.65
N LEU A 196 -7.61 10.23 -22.56
CA LEU A 196 -6.90 10.99 -21.53
C LEU A 196 -5.40 10.99 -21.79
N ASP A 197 -4.79 12.17 -21.79
CA ASP A 197 -3.38 12.34 -22.12
C ASP A 197 -2.48 12.50 -20.87
N GLY A 198 -1.32 11.86 -20.92
CA GLY A 198 -0.28 11.95 -19.90
C GLY A 198 -0.82 11.68 -18.50
N TYR A 199 -0.58 12.62 -17.58
CA TYR A 199 -1.03 12.46 -16.20
C TYR A 199 -2.55 12.36 -16.05
N GLN A 200 -3.36 12.83 -17.02
CA GLN A 200 -4.82 12.80 -16.91
C GLN A 200 -5.39 11.37 -16.91
N GLN A 201 -4.64 10.38 -17.38
CA GLN A 201 -5.01 8.96 -17.32
C GLN A 201 -5.28 8.46 -15.89
N ARG A 202 -4.84 9.22 -14.86
CA ARG A 202 -5.14 8.93 -13.46
C ARG A 202 -6.60 9.18 -13.07
N PHE A 203 -7.36 9.95 -13.85
CA PHE A 203 -8.75 10.31 -13.50
C PHE A 203 -9.72 9.20 -13.92
N ILE A 204 -9.57 8.03 -13.27
CA ILE A 204 -10.44 6.86 -13.45
C ILE A 204 -10.99 6.41 -12.10
N GLN A 205 -12.14 5.73 -12.09
CA GLN A 205 -12.82 5.32 -10.85
C GLN A 205 -11.97 4.41 -9.94
N LEU A 206 -10.99 3.68 -10.50
CA LEU A 206 -10.11 2.79 -9.72
C LEU A 206 -9.06 3.52 -8.88
N ASN A 207 -8.93 4.84 -9.04
CA ASN A 207 -8.05 5.69 -8.28
C ASN A 207 -8.84 6.54 -7.26
N GLY A 208 -8.11 7.27 -6.43
CA GLY A 208 -8.67 8.25 -5.50
C GLY A 208 -7.77 9.48 -5.38
N GLY A 209 -8.09 10.29 -4.38
CA GLY A 209 -7.29 11.42 -3.94
C GLY A 209 -7.48 11.69 -2.46
N LEU A 210 -6.78 12.72 -2.00
CA LEU A 210 -6.87 13.21 -0.63
C LEU A 210 -7.89 14.34 -0.59
N THR A 211 -8.69 14.41 0.47
CA THR A 211 -9.53 15.58 0.70
C THR A 211 -8.69 16.78 1.14
N GLN A 212 -9.28 17.98 1.10
CA GLN A 212 -8.62 19.16 1.66
C GLN A 212 -8.33 19.00 3.16
N LYS A 213 -9.19 18.30 3.91
CA LYS A 213 -8.99 18.00 5.33
C LYS A 213 -7.71 17.21 5.55
N GLN A 214 -7.52 16.12 4.80
CA GLN A 214 -6.31 15.30 4.92
C GLN A 214 -5.05 16.01 4.41
N LEU A 215 -5.16 16.84 3.37
CA LEU A 215 -4.02 17.67 2.91
C LEU A 215 -3.58 18.68 3.97
N CYS A 216 -4.52 19.36 4.64
CA CYS A 216 -4.20 20.25 5.76
C CYS A 216 -3.56 19.49 6.92
N TRP A 217 -4.12 18.34 7.30
CA TRP A 217 -3.54 17.48 8.32
C TRP A 217 -2.11 17.01 7.96
N LEU A 218 -1.88 16.60 6.71
CA LEU A 218 -0.56 16.18 6.23
C LEU A 218 0.44 17.33 6.34
N GLN A 219 0.04 18.54 5.93
CA GLN A 219 0.89 19.74 6.07
C GLN A 219 1.22 20.01 7.54
N GLU A 220 0.26 19.89 8.46
CA GLU A 220 0.50 20.03 9.90
C GLU A 220 1.51 19.00 10.43
N GLN A 221 1.39 17.73 10.02
CA GLN A 221 2.33 16.68 10.42
C GLN A 221 3.75 16.94 9.88
N LEU A 222 3.87 17.41 8.64
CA LEU A 222 5.15 17.76 8.03
C LEU A 222 5.80 18.96 8.72
N THR A 223 5.05 20.04 8.96
CA THR A 223 5.54 21.21 9.72
C THR A 223 6.00 20.82 11.12
N LYS A 224 5.27 19.92 11.79
CA LYS A 224 5.67 19.40 13.11
C LYS A 224 6.96 18.59 13.03
N ALA A 225 7.09 17.70 12.05
CA ALA A 225 8.30 16.91 11.85
C ALA A 225 9.52 17.79 11.57
N GLU A 226 9.36 18.81 10.72
CA GLU A 226 10.40 19.81 10.45
C GLU A 226 10.85 20.54 11.72
N SER A 227 9.90 21.00 12.55
CA SER A 227 10.21 21.67 13.83
C SER A 227 10.98 20.78 14.84
N LEU A 228 10.81 19.46 14.71
CA LEU A 228 11.46 18.45 15.55
C LEU A 228 12.72 17.86 14.88
N ASN A 229 13.09 18.34 13.69
CA ASN A 229 14.17 17.79 12.88
C ASN A 229 14.04 16.27 12.63
N GLU A 230 12.79 15.80 12.48
CA GLU A 230 12.47 14.42 12.14
C GLU A 230 12.53 14.19 10.63
N LYS A 231 13.05 13.03 10.24
CA LYS A 231 12.89 12.50 8.87
C LYS A 231 11.51 11.89 8.72
N VAL A 232 10.94 12.03 7.53
CA VAL A 232 9.58 11.56 7.23
C VAL A 232 9.58 10.62 6.04
N ILE A 233 8.90 9.49 6.21
CA ILE A 233 8.50 8.57 5.13
C ILE A 233 6.99 8.70 4.98
N ILE A 234 6.49 9.07 3.81
CA ILE A 234 5.05 9.06 3.53
C ILE A 234 4.70 7.76 2.81
N ILE A 235 3.66 7.06 3.25
CA ILE A 235 3.16 5.82 2.64
C ILE A 235 1.68 5.95 2.27
N GLY A 236 1.32 5.41 1.11
CA GLY A 236 -0.05 5.36 0.62
C GLY A 236 -0.15 4.48 -0.61
N LYS A 237 -1.33 3.89 -0.86
CA LYS A 237 -1.54 3.04 -2.03
C LYS A 237 -1.83 3.87 -3.27
N ARG A 238 -1.26 3.53 -4.42
CA ARG A 238 -1.73 4.04 -5.71
C ARG A 238 -1.60 2.97 -6.79
N LYS A 239 -2.58 2.90 -7.70
CA LYS A 239 -2.61 1.92 -8.79
C LYS A 239 -1.56 2.14 -9.91
N THR A 240 -0.93 3.32 -9.98
CA THR A 240 0.11 3.56 -11.00
C THR A 240 1.42 2.87 -10.62
N ASN A 241 2.30 2.57 -11.59
CA ASN A 241 3.65 1.96 -11.43
C ASN A 241 4.63 2.75 -10.51
N ILE A 242 4.11 3.69 -9.73
CA ILE A 242 4.80 4.46 -8.71
C ILE A 242 4.00 4.19 -7.44
N GLU A 243 4.45 3.21 -6.67
CA GLU A 243 4.16 3.23 -5.24
C GLU A 243 4.73 4.53 -4.70
N ILE A 244 3.87 5.33 -4.09
CA ILE A 244 4.28 6.64 -3.61
C ILE A 244 4.85 6.45 -2.21
N VAL A 245 6.14 6.11 -2.16
CA VAL A 245 6.98 6.42 -1.00
C VAL A 245 7.57 7.81 -1.25
N PHE A 246 6.95 8.86 -0.72
CA PHE A 246 7.62 10.17 -0.72
C PHE A 246 8.66 10.17 0.41
N LEU A 247 9.93 10.22 0.02
CA LEU A 247 11.03 10.56 0.92
C LEU A 247 11.31 12.06 0.76
N ILE A 248 10.92 12.87 1.74
CA ILE A 248 11.21 14.31 1.74
C ILE A 248 12.59 14.50 2.41
N GLU A 249 13.61 14.55 1.54
CA GLU A 249 15.03 14.94 1.67
C GLU A 249 15.96 14.52 2.84
N HIS A 250 17.19 14.17 2.41
CA HIS A 250 18.43 13.88 3.15
C HIS A 250 18.37 12.71 4.14
N ILE A 251 18.06 11.51 3.66
CA ILE A 251 18.39 10.27 4.36
C ILE A 251 19.77 9.82 3.85
N ASN A 252 20.75 9.68 4.76
CA ASN A 252 21.95 8.93 4.45
C ASN A 252 21.58 7.44 4.54
N PHE A 253 21.40 6.79 3.38
CA PHE A 253 20.87 5.42 3.27
C PHE A 253 21.73 4.35 3.98
N GLU A 254 22.93 4.72 4.43
CA GLU A 254 23.82 3.85 5.21
C GLU A 254 23.23 3.43 6.58
N LEU A 255 22.12 4.04 7.04
CA LEU A 255 21.56 3.84 8.38
C LEU A 255 20.13 3.27 8.45
N ILE A 256 19.44 3.11 7.31
CA ILE A 256 18.08 2.55 7.23
C ILE A 256 18.09 1.38 6.25
N GLN A 257 17.76 0.19 6.73
CA GLN A 257 17.64 -1.00 5.90
C GLN A 257 16.15 -1.25 5.58
N ILE A 258 15.78 -1.05 4.32
CA ILE A 258 14.44 -1.37 3.81
C ILE A 258 14.53 -2.69 3.05
N HIS A 259 13.84 -3.72 3.54
CA HIS A 259 13.77 -5.00 2.85
C HIS A 259 12.56 -5.00 1.91
N PHE A 260 12.81 -4.71 0.63
CA PHE A 260 11.81 -4.84 -0.42
C PHE A 260 11.62 -6.31 -0.79
N CYS A 261 10.37 -6.76 -0.78
CA CYS A 261 9.97 -7.97 -1.50
C CYS A 261 9.07 -7.54 -2.68
N LEU A 262 9.67 -6.93 -3.70
CA LEU A 262 9.01 -6.67 -4.98
C LEU A 262 9.12 -7.93 -5.83
N HIS A 263 8.31 -8.95 -5.54
CA HIS A 263 8.01 -9.92 -6.57
C HIS A 263 6.79 -9.38 -7.29
N SER A 264 6.94 -9.02 -8.57
CA SER A 264 5.79 -8.89 -9.45
C SER A 264 5.04 -10.23 -9.40
N ILE A 265 3.90 -10.24 -8.70
CA ILE A 265 2.98 -11.38 -8.62
C ILE A 265 2.20 -11.50 -9.93
#